data_AF-A0A1B1LRF8-F1
#
_entry.id   AF-A0A1B1LRF8-F1
#
_cell.length_a   1.000
_cell.length_b   1.000
_cell.length_c   1.000
_cell.angle_alpha   90.00
_cell.angle_beta   90.00
_cell.angle_gamma   90.00
#
_symmetry.space_group_name_H-M   'P 1'
#
loop_
_entity.id
_entity.type
_entity.pdbx_description
1 polymer ?
#
loop_
_entity_poly.entity_id
_entity_poly.type
_entity_poly.pdbx_seq_one_letter_code
_entity_poly.pdbx_strand_id
1 'polypeptide(L)'
;MRAQKIARNDAYKILRSLKDVPCLSPQEESASEKLGHLSPGRVVDQLQSFANTDKQTTELNRRCRAAGLQFFFDQGGLVQFRKIMEEV
;
A
#
# COMPACT_ATOMS: atom_id res chain seq x y z
N MET A 1 14.99 11.26 -6.33
CA MET A 1 14.09 10.65 -5.32
C MET A 1 14.88 9.72 -4.42
N ARG A 2 14.97 10.03 -3.12
CA ARG A 2 15.54 9.13 -2.11
C ARG A 2 14.39 8.40 -1.42
N ALA A 3 14.57 7.13 -1.08
CA ALA A 3 13.56 6.35 -0.35
C ALA A 3 14.15 5.78 0.94
N GLN A 4 13.51 6.07 2.08
CA GLN A 4 13.98 5.63 3.40
C GLN A 4 13.07 4.53 3.94
N LYS A 5 13.64 3.42 4.42
CA LYS A 5 12.86 2.36 5.09
C LYS A 5 12.20 2.92 6.35
N ILE A 6 10.93 2.58 6.57
CA ILE A 6 10.18 2.97 7.77
C ILE A 6 9.65 1.75 8.50
N ALA A 7 9.34 1.91 9.79
CA ALA A 7 8.71 0.86 10.56
C ALA A 7 7.29 0.58 10.04
N ARG A 8 6.90 -0.70 10.00
CA ARG A 8 5.59 -1.13 9.49
C ARG A 8 4.42 -0.49 10.22
N ASN A 9 4.53 -0.35 11.55
CA ASN A 9 3.48 0.28 12.35
C ASN A 9 3.27 1.76 11.98
N ASP A 10 4.34 2.47 11.64
CA ASP A 10 4.26 3.87 11.23
C ASP A 10 3.65 3.99 9.83
N ALA A 11 4.02 3.10 8.90
CA ALA A 11 3.35 2.98 7.61
C ALA A 11 1.83 2.77 7.77
N TYR A 12 1.43 1.86 8.66
CA TYR A 12 0.01 1.59 8.93
C TYR A 12 -0.72 2.76 9.59
N LYS A 13 -0.05 3.60 10.39
CA LYS A 13 -0.66 4.82 10.94
C LYS A 13 -0.93 5.82 9.82
N ILE A 14 0.06 6.04 8.95
CA ILE A 14 -0.07 6.94 7.79
C ILE A 14 -1.20 6.44 6.87
N LEU A 15 -1.18 5.17 6.46
CA LEU A 15 -2.18 4.61 5.56
C LEU A 15 -3.61 4.66 6.13
N ARG A 16 -3.78 4.57 7.45
CA ARG A 16 -5.09 4.69 8.12
C ARG A 16 -5.60 6.13 8.21
N SER A 17 -4.72 7.13 8.12
CA SER A 17 -5.11 8.54 8.13
C SER A 17 -5.65 9.04 6.79
N LEU A 18 -5.48 8.25 5.72
CA LEU A 18 -6.02 8.58 4.40
C LEU A 18 -7.55 8.44 4.41
N LYS A 19 -8.27 9.48 4.00
CA LYS A 19 -9.74 9.49 3.91
C LYS A 19 -10.22 9.25 2.49
N ASP A 20 -9.76 10.07 1.55
CA ASP A 20 -10.17 10.03 0.14
C ASP A 20 -8.96 9.78 -0.75
N VAL A 21 -8.67 8.50 -1.00
CA VAL A 21 -7.59 8.12 -1.91
C VAL A 21 -8.18 8.07 -3.33
N PRO A 22 -7.72 8.91 -4.28
CA PRO A 22 -8.25 8.90 -5.63
C PRO A 22 -7.75 7.67 -6.39
N CYS A 23 -8.65 7.06 -7.18
CA CYS A 23 -8.29 6.08 -8.21
C CYS A 23 -7.88 6.83 -9.49
N LEU A 24 -6.79 6.41 -10.11
CA LEU A 24 -6.24 6.98 -11.34
C LEU A 24 -6.41 6.06 -12.56
N SER A 25 -6.92 4.85 -12.36
CA SER A 25 -7.14 3.88 -13.44
C SER A 25 -8.33 2.96 -13.16
N PRO A 26 -8.92 2.35 -14.20
CA PRO A 26 -9.97 1.35 -14.03
C PRO A 26 -9.55 0.14 -13.18
N GLN A 27 -8.26 -0.20 -13.19
CA GLN A 27 -7.71 -1.26 -12.33
C GLN A 27 -7.74 -0.84 -10.85
N GLU A 28 -7.38 0.42 -10.55
CA GLU A 28 -7.47 0.98 -9.20
C GLU A 28 -8.94 1.06 -8.73
N GLU A 29 -9.88 1.42 -9.61
CA GLU A 29 -11.32 1.39 -9.32
C GLU A 29 -11.78 -0.02 -8.96
N SER A 30 -11.52 -1.01 -9.81
CA SER A 30 -11.93 -2.40 -9.58
C SER A 30 -11.28 -3.04 -8.34
N ALA A 31 -10.08 -2.59 -7.97
CA ALA A 31 -9.41 -3.00 -6.74
C ALA A 31 -10.03 -2.33 -5.50
N SER A 32 -10.27 -1.01 -5.58
CA SER A 32 -10.87 -0.21 -4.51
C SER A 32 -12.31 -0.64 -4.20
N GLU A 33 -13.13 -0.95 -5.21
CA GLU A 33 -14.47 -1.50 -5.00
C GLU A 33 -14.45 -2.79 -4.17
N LYS A 34 -13.48 -3.67 -4.43
CA LYS A 34 -13.38 -4.97 -3.78
C LYS A 34 -12.68 -4.92 -2.42
N LEU A 35 -11.67 -4.07 -2.25
CA LEU A 35 -10.74 -4.11 -1.12
C LEU A 35 -10.65 -2.77 -0.35
N GLY A 36 -11.23 -1.69 -0.88
CA GLY A 36 -11.20 -0.34 -0.31
C GLY A 36 -11.73 -0.26 1.12
N HIS A 37 -12.72 -1.09 1.44
CA HIS A 37 -13.31 -1.19 2.78
C HIS A 37 -12.40 -1.93 3.79
N LEU A 38 -11.38 -2.66 3.34
CA LEU A 38 -10.45 -3.37 4.23
C LEU A 38 -9.43 -2.42 4.83
N SER A 39 -8.98 -2.72 6.04
CA SER A 39 -7.86 -1.99 6.65
C SER A 39 -6.56 -2.25 5.86
N PRO A 40 -5.61 -1.30 5.85
CA PRO A 40 -4.32 -1.51 5.16
C PRO A 40 -3.59 -2.77 5.63
N GLY A 41 -3.65 -3.07 6.93
CA GLY A 41 -3.07 -4.30 7.49
C GLY A 41 -3.74 -5.56 6.93
N ARG A 42 -5.07 -5.57 6.77
CA ARG A 42 -5.78 -6.72 6.21
C ARG A 42 -5.45 -6.96 4.74
N VAL A 43 -5.25 -5.89 3.96
CA VAL A 43 -4.79 -6.00 2.56
C VAL A 43 -3.39 -6.63 2.51
N VAL A 44 -2.49 -6.20 3.40
CA VAL A 44 -1.14 -6.79 3.53
C VAL A 44 -1.19 -8.26 3.92
N ASP A 45 -2.00 -8.63 4.91
CA ASP A 45 -2.15 -10.04 5.33
C ASP A 45 -2.60 -10.93 4.17
N GLN A 46 -3.57 -10.46 3.36
CA GLN A 46 -4.04 -11.18 2.18
C GLN A 46 -2.98 -11.29 1.08
N LEU A 47 -2.19 -10.22 0.89
CA LEU A 47 -1.09 -10.18 -0.08
C LEU A 47 -0.01 -11.21 0.28
N GLN A 48 0.29 -11.37 1.58
CA GLN A 48 1.27 -12.32 2.09
C GLN A 48 0.73 -13.75 2.16
N SER A 49 -0.58 -13.95 2.18
CA SER A 49 -1.21 -15.29 2.16
C SER A 49 -1.42 -15.85 0.75
N PHE A 50 -0.75 -15.30 -0.28
CA PHE A 50 -0.86 -15.71 -1.69
C PHE A 50 -2.29 -15.63 -2.28
N ALA A 51 -3.17 -14.82 -1.72
CA ALA A 51 -4.54 -14.67 -2.22
C ALA A 51 -4.61 -13.56 -3.29
N ASN A 52 -4.70 -13.95 -4.57
CA ASN A 52 -5.00 -13.07 -5.72
C ASN A 52 -4.20 -11.75 -5.70
N THR A 53 -2.93 -11.78 -6.08
CA THR A 53 -1.98 -10.68 -5.82
C THR A 53 -2.32 -9.36 -6.52
N ASP A 54 -2.99 -9.38 -7.67
CA ASP A 54 -3.07 -8.20 -8.52
C ASP A 54 -3.96 -7.11 -7.92
N LYS A 55 -5.14 -7.47 -7.41
CA LYS A 55 -6.04 -6.49 -6.78
C LYS A 55 -5.46 -5.97 -5.48
N GLN A 56 -4.88 -6.83 -4.66
CA GLN A 56 -4.26 -6.46 -3.37
C GLN A 56 -3.04 -5.57 -3.61
N THR A 57 -2.21 -5.90 -4.61
CA THR A 57 -1.06 -5.09 -5.04
C THR A 57 -1.53 -3.74 -5.54
N THR A 58 -2.54 -3.72 -6.40
CA THR A 58 -3.11 -2.48 -6.97
C THR A 58 -3.66 -1.58 -5.87
N GLU A 59 -4.46 -2.14 -4.94
CA GLU A 59 -5.04 -1.39 -3.84
C GLU A 59 -3.97 -0.86 -2.87
N LEU A 60 -2.97 -1.68 -2.53
CA LEU A 60 -1.90 -1.25 -1.65
C LEU A 60 -1.01 -0.20 -2.31
N ASN A 61 -0.72 -0.33 -3.62
CA ASN A 61 0.00 0.68 -4.39
C ASN A 61 -0.75 2.01 -4.43
N ARG A 62 -2.07 1.97 -4.68
CA ARG A 62 -2.94 3.15 -4.69
C ARG A 62 -2.87 3.92 -3.37
N ARG A 63 -3.00 3.23 -2.24
CA ARG A 63 -2.88 3.84 -0.90
C ARG A 63 -1.47 4.32 -0.59
N CYS A 64 -0.45 3.53 -0.94
CA CYS A 64 0.94 3.90 -0.72
C CYS A 64 1.31 5.17 -1.51
N ARG A 65 0.90 5.27 -2.78
CA ARG A 65 1.07 6.46 -3.62
C ARG A 65 0.49 7.70 -2.95
N ALA A 66 -0.76 7.65 -2.51
CA ALA A 66 -1.41 8.77 -1.83
C ALA A 66 -0.75 9.15 -0.49
N ALA A 67 -0.06 8.20 0.16
CA ALA A 67 0.69 8.43 1.39
C ALA A 67 2.15 8.86 1.19
N GLY A 68 2.65 8.98 -0.05
CA GLY A 68 4.08 9.17 -0.32
C GLY A 68 4.94 7.98 0.16
N LEU A 69 4.36 6.78 0.11
CA LEU A 69 5.00 5.53 0.50
C LEU A 69 5.20 4.63 -0.73
N GLN A 70 6.11 3.68 -0.59
CA GLN A 70 6.27 2.55 -1.48
C GLN A 70 6.34 1.28 -0.62
N PHE A 71 5.65 0.22 -1.04
CA PHE A 71 5.81 -1.09 -0.42
C PHE A 71 6.66 -2.01 -1.30
N PHE A 72 7.27 -3.02 -0.70
CA PHE A 72 8.07 -4.04 -1.37
C PHE A 72 8.10 -5.31 -0.53
N PHE A 73 8.45 -6.45 -1.13
CA PHE A 73 8.70 -7.69 -0.40
C PHE A 73 10.18 -7.80 -0.02
N ASP A 74 10.47 -8.24 1.19
CA ASP A 74 11.83 -8.66 1.56
C ASP A 74 12.15 -10.09 1.10
N GLN A 75 13.35 -10.56 1.40
CA GLN A 75 13.80 -11.91 1.05
C GLN A 75 12.97 -13.03 1.71
N GLY A 76 12.21 -12.72 2.77
CA GLY A 76 11.31 -13.65 3.44
C GLY A 76 9.87 -13.58 2.93
N GLY A 77 9.59 -12.81 1.88
CA GLY A 77 8.23 -12.62 1.36
C GLY A 77 7.34 -11.79 2.28
N LEU A 78 7.91 -10.99 3.18
CA LEU A 78 7.15 -10.09 4.05
C LEU A 78 7.07 -8.70 3.44
N VAL A 79 5.90 -8.06 3.57
CA VAL A 79 5.70 -6.68 3.11
C VAL A 79 6.46 -5.70 4.01
N GLN A 80 7.27 -4.88 3.38
CA GLN A 80 8.05 -3.79 3.96
C GLN A 80 7.66 -2.46 3.30
N PHE A 81 7.96 -1.34 3.96
CA PHE A 81 7.61 0.00 3.48
C PHE A 81 8.81 0.93 3.44
N ARG A 82 8.83 1.83 2.46
CA ARG A 82 9.71 2.99 2.37
C ARG A 82 8.88 4.26 2.24
N LYS A 83 9.37 5.34 2.82
CA LYS A 83 8.87 6.68 2.57
C LYS A 83 9.64 7.30 1.42
N ILE A 84 8.93 7.84 0.44
CA ILE A 84 9.51 8.56 -0.68
C ILE A 84 9.83 9.97 -0.17
N MET A 85 11.10 10.35 -0.23
CA MET A 85 11.55 11.71 0.03
C MET A 85 11.65 12.42 -1.31
N GLU A 86 10.74 13.36 -1.54
CA GLU A 86 10.90 14.35 -2.60
C GLU A 86 12.03 15.30 -2.19
N GLU A 87 13.00 15.51 -3.09
CA GLU A 87 13.98 16.58 -2.92
C GLU A 87 13.25 17.89 -3.24
N VAL A 88 13.12 18.75 -2.22
CA VAL A 88 12.63 20.13 -2.37
C VAL A 88 13.75 20.99 -2.91
#